data_AF-A0A917LB21-F1
#
_entry.id   AF-A0A917LB21-F1
#
_cell.length_a   1.000
_cell.length_b   1.000
_cell.length_c   1.000
_cell.angle_alpha   90.00
_cell.angle_beta   90.00
_cell.angle_gamma   90.00
#
_symmetry.space_group_name_H-M   'P 1'
#
loop_
_entity.id
_entity.type
_entity.pdbx_description
1 polymer ?
#
loop_
_entity_poly.entity_id
_entity_poly.type
_entity_poly.pdbx_seq_one_letter_code
_entity_poly.pdbx_strand_id
1 'polypeptide(L)'
;MGGADLSAGPLTTSGEKTILEIASLISRATEHDIGSNIVNFATLAEAHVDRALKKLIDLSGALENRVGHQFYKELHDSIYRSWDSRYKWISQAFDVNIAGAKFAQDFKLLIELRNAIVHGGGRLTAMQTAKIPQMMKLKDGMSRILHAEIHGHDIFLDQRAANAAAKVCREYIIQFDTAVISLHKSFDV
;
A
#
# COMPACT_ATOMS: atom_id res chain seq x y z
N MET A 1 24.99 -12.63 0.33
CA MET A 1 23.99 -11.58 0.13
C MET A 1 23.57 -11.63 -1.34
N GLY A 2 22.52 -12.38 -1.64
CA GLY A 2 21.95 -12.39 -2.99
C GLY A 2 21.15 -11.10 -3.16
N GLY A 3 21.59 -10.23 -4.06
CA GLY A 3 20.71 -9.19 -4.57
C GLY A 3 19.55 -9.90 -5.23
N ALA A 4 18.35 -9.73 -4.68
CA ALA A 4 17.14 -10.12 -5.39
C ALA A 4 17.19 -9.37 -6.71
N ASP A 5 17.32 -10.11 -7.80
CA ASP A 5 17.17 -9.61 -9.15
C ASP A 5 15.78 -8.96 -9.20
N LEU A 6 15.73 -7.63 -9.10
CA LEU A 6 14.54 -6.84 -9.41
C LEU A 6 14.38 -6.85 -10.93
N SER A 7 14.36 -8.04 -11.54
CA SER A 7 13.99 -8.20 -12.94
C SER A 7 12.64 -7.52 -13.08
N ALA A 8 12.60 -6.44 -13.85
CA ALA A 8 11.45 -5.56 -13.98
C ALA A 8 10.22 -6.40 -14.34
N GLY A 9 9.40 -6.71 -13.33
CA GLY A 9 8.10 -7.33 -13.55
C GLY A 9 7.28 -6.41 -14.46
N PRO A 10 6.31 -6.95 -15.21
CA PRO A 10 5.47 -6.10 -16.03
C PRO A 10 4.77 -5.09 -15.11
N LEU A 11 4.86 -3.81 -15.47
CA LEU A 11 4.18 -2.71 -14.79
C LEU A 11 3.04 -2.21 -15.67
N THR A 12 1.97 -1.80 -15.01
CA THR A 12 0.96 -0.96 -15.65
C THR A 12 1.51 0.46 -15.85
N THR A 13 0.91 1.21 -16.77
CA THR A 13 1.23 2.63 -16.99
C THR A 13 1.10 3.44 -15.69
N SER A 14 0.03 3.19 -14.92
CA SER A 14 -0.18 3.79 -13.61
C SER A 14 0.90 3.35 -12.61
N GLY A 15 1.30 2.08 -12.59
CA GLY A 15 2.32 1.58 -11.68
C GLY A 15 3.67 2.24 -11.92
N GLU A 16 4.08 2.33 -13.20
CA GLU A 16 5.30 3.04 -13.61
C GLU A 16 5.27 4.51 -13.19
N LYS A 17 4.17 5.23 -13.51
CA LYS A 17 4.01 6.63 -13.13
C LYS A 17 4.11 6.83 -11.62
N THR A 18 3.47 5.96 -10.84
CA THR A 18 3.50 6.03 -9.38
C THR A 18 4.92 5.81 -8.83
N ILE A 19 5.67 4.86 -9.38
CA ILE A 19 7.07 4.62 -8.99
C ILE A 19 7.95 5.84 -9.32
N LEU A 20 7.78 6.44 -10.49
CA LEU A 20 8.49 7.65 -10.89
C LEU A 20 8.17 8.83 -9.98
N GLU A 21 6.92 8.99 -9.57
CA GLU A 21 6.50 10.05 -8.66
C GLU A 21 7.08 9.86 -7.26
N ILE A 22 7.09 8.63 -6.74
CA ILE A 22 7.77 8.28 -5.47
C ILE A 22 9.28 8.60 -5.58
N ALA A 23 9.92 8.23 -6.70
CA ALA A 23 11.33 8.50 -6.94
C ALA A 23 11.64 10.02 -7.04
N SER A 24 10.71 10.79 -7.58
CA SER A 24 10.81 12.25 -7.64
C SER A 24 10.65 12.91 -6.27
N LEU A 25 9.74 12.41 -5.44
CA LEU A 25 9.50 12.91 -4.09
C LEU A 25 10.69 12.61 -3.17
N ILE A 26 11.24 11.39 -3.20
CA ILE A 26 12.40 11.03 -2.39
C ILE A 26 13.64 11.86 -2.74
N SER A 27 13.84 12.20 -4.03
CA SER A 27 14.95 13.04 -4.49
C SER A 27 14.85 14.49 -4.04
N ARG A 28 13.64 14.94 -3.67
CA ARG A 28 13.34 16.30 -3.19
C ARG A 28 13.09 16.34 -1.69
N ALA A 29 13.19 15.20 -1.00
CA ALA A 29 12.89 15.10 0.42
C ALA A 29 13.92 15.90 1.23
N THR A 30 13.42 16.77 2.11
CA THR A 30 14.22 17.40 3.16
C THR A 30 13.98 16.67 4.48
N GLU A 31 14.89 16.82 5.44
CA GLU A 31 14.73 16.22 6.79
C GLU A 31 13.45 16.69 7.49
N HIS A 32 12.96 17.89 7.18
CA HIS A 32 11.75 18.44 7.79
C HIS A 32 10.44 17.82 7.26
N ASP A 33 10.48 17.12 6.12
CA ASP A 33 9.29 16.65 5.41
C ASP A 33 9.10 15.12 5.43
N ILE A 34 9.90 14.39 6.23
CA ILE A 34 9.93 12.92 6.21
C ILE A 34 8.54 12.31 6.43
N GLY A 35 7.81 12.77 7.46
CA GLY A 35 6.46 12.27 7.75
C GLY A 35 5.48 12.52 6.59
N SER A 36 5.53 13.72 6.01
CA SER A 36 4.71 14.10 4.84
C SER A 36 5.03 13.22 3.63
N ASN A 37 6.31 12.98 3.35
CA ASN A 37 6.75 12.11 2.26
C ASN A 37 6.26 10.67 2.43
N ILE A 38 6.35 10.09 3.64
CA ILE A 38 5.84 8.76 3.95
C ILE A 38 4.32 8.67 3.69
N VAL A 39 3.57 9.68 4.11
CA VAL A 39 2.12 9.78 3.85
C VAL A 39 1.85 9.85 2.35
N ASN A 40 2.60 10.64 1.60
CA ASN A 40 2.46 10.76 0.15
C ASN A 40 2.77 9.44 -0.57
N PHE A 41 3.84 8.73 -0.20
CA PHE A 41 4.19 7.44 -0.80
C PHE A 41 3.06 6.41 -0.64
N ALA A 42 2.52 6.28 0.57
CA ALA A 42 1.41 5.37 0.84
C ALA A 42 0.14 5.77 0.06
N THR A 43 -0.15 7.07 -0.01
CA THR A 43 -1.32 7.61 -0.72
C THR A 43 -1.24 7.38 -2.22
N LEU A 44 -0.05 7.55 -2.81
CA LEU A 44 0.20 7.28 -4.23
C LEU A 44 0.02 5.79 -4.58
N ALA A 45 0.52 4.90 -3.72
CA ALA A 45 0.33 3.46 -3.88
C ALA A 45 -1.16 3.07 -3.70
N GLU A 46 -1.86 3.64 -2.73
CA GLU A 46 -3.30 3.44 -2.54
C GLU A 46 -4.10 3.88 -3.76
N ALA A 47 -3.81 5.07 -4.30
CA ALA A 47 -4.47 5.59 -5.50
C ALA A 47 -4.25 4.69 -6.72
N HIS A 48 -3.06 4.09 -6.86
CA HIS A 48 -2.81 3.12 -7.91
C HIS A 48 -3.63 1.83 -7.72
N VAL A 49 -3.69 1.27 -6.51
CA VAL A 49 -4.54 0.09 -6.21
C VAL A 49 -6.01 0.39 -6.46
N ASP A 50 -6.49 1.58 -6.11
CA ASP A 50 -7.89 1.98 -6.34
C ASP A 50 -8.21 2.07 -7.84
N ARG A 51 -7.30 2.63 -8.64
CA ARG A 51 -7.45 2.62 -10.11
C ARG A 51 -7.45 1.21 -10.67
N ALA A 52 -6.56 0.35 -10.20
CA ALA A 52 -6.49 -1.04 -10.65
C ALA A 52 -7.75 -1.82 -10.30
N LEU A 53 -8.24 -1.70 -9.07
CA LEU A 53 -9.47 -2.33 -8.63
C LEU A 53 -10.68 -1.85 -9.43
N LYS A 54 -10.78 -0.54 -9.68
CA LYS A 54 -11.82 0.01 -10.56
C LYS A 54 -11.75 -0.61 -11.96
N LYS A 55 -10.56 -0.67 -12.56
CA LYS A 55 -10.38 -1.27 -13.90
C LYS A 55 -10.76 -2.75 -13.92
N LEU A 56 -10.43 -3.52 -12.88
CA LEU A 56 -10.82 -4.92 -12.76
C LEU A 56 -12.34 -5.07 -12.70
N ILE A 57 -13.02 -4.21 -11.94
CA ILE A 57 -14.49 -4.17 -11.89
C ILE A 57 -15.07 -3.84 -13.26
N ASP A 58 -14.54 -2.83 -13.95
CA ASP A 58 -14.98 -2.44 -15.29
C ASP A 58 -14.81 -3.58 -16.31
N LEU A 59 -13.70 -4.33 -16.23
CA LEU A 59 -13.41 -5.47 -17.12
C LEU A 59 -14.21 -6.74 -16.80
N SER A 60 -14.80 -6.85 -15.61
CA SER A 60 -15.53 -8.06 -15.18
C SER A 60 -16.88 -8.25 -15.88
N GLY A 61 -17.37 -7.25 -16.60
CA GLY A 61 -18.72 -7.23 -17.16
C GLY A 61 -19.83 -7.02 -16.11
N ALA A 62 -19.49 -6.97 -14.81
CA ALA A 62 -20.47 -6.78 -13.74
C ALA A 62 -21.26 -5.47 -13.87
N LEU A 63 -20.69 -4.47 -14.54
CA LEU A 63 -21.33 -3.18 -14.79
C LEU A 63 -22.08 -3.12 -16.13
N GLU A 64 -22.20 -4.19 -16.91
CA GLU A 64 -22.86 -4.10 -18.24
C GLU A 64 -24.38 -3.83 -18.15
N ASN A 65 -25.00 -4.11 -17.01
CA ASN A 65 -26.43 -3.92 -16.81
C ASN A 65 -26.75 -2.98 -15.63
N ARG A 66 -28.00 -2.49 -15.61
CA ARG A 66 -28.49 -1.53 -14.60
C ARG A 66 -28.46 -2.10 -13.17
N VAL A 67 -28.69 -3.41 -13.03
CA VAL A 67 -28.71 -4.09 -11.73
C VAL A 67 -27.31 -4.12 -11.13
N GLY A 68 -26.31 -4.53 -11.91
CA GLY A 68 -24.91 -4.54 -11.50
C GLY A 68 -24.38 -3.14 -11.17
N HIS A 69 -24.76 -2.12 -11.95
CA HIS A 69 -24.48 -0.72 -11.62
C HIS A 69 -25.04 -0.29 -10.26
N GLN A 70 -26.29 -0.66 -9.95
CA GLN A 70 -26.89 -0.31 -8.67
C GLN A 70 -26.19 -1.04 -7.52
N PHE A 71 -25.91 -2.33 -7.67
CA PHE A 71 -25.14 -3.08 -6.67
C PHE A 71 -23.75 -2.48 -6.43
N TYR A 72 -23.06 -2.08 -7.49
CA TYR A 72 -21.76 -1.43 -7.35
C TYR A 72 -21.87 -0.12 -6.57
N LYS A 73 -22.89 0.70 -6.80
CA LYS A 73 -23.10 1.94 -6.02
C LYS A 73 -23.30 1.68 -4.54
N GLU A 74 -24.10 0.66 -4.18
CA GLU A 74 -24.32 0.29 -2.78
C GLU A 74 -23.06 -0.27 -2.12
N LEU A 75 -22.22 -0.97 -2.89
CA LEU A 75 -21.01 -1.63 -2.39
C LEU A 75 -19.76 -0.74 -2.46
N HIS A 76 -19.77 0.32 -3.26
CA HIS A 76 -18.63 1.18 -3.55
C HIS A 76 -17.87 1.57 -2.27
N ASP A 77 -18.58 2.16 -1.32
CA ASP A 77 -17.97 2.64 -0.08
C ASP A 77 -17.45 1.51 0.81
N SER A 78 -17.98 0.29 0.66
CA SER A 78 -17.50 -0.89 1.41
C SER A 78 -16.20 -1.45 0.83
N ILE A 79 -16.03 -1.35 -0.50
CA ILE A 79 -14.84 -1.83 -1.24
C ILE A 79 -13.62 -1.03 -0.81
N TYR A 80 -13.73 0.30 -0.86
CA TYR A 80 -12.60 1.22 -0.65
C TYR A 80 -12.42 1.66 0.82
N ARG A 81 -13.23 1.16 1.76
CA ARG A 81 -13.20 1.57 3.17
C ARG A 81 -11.88 1.27 3.89
N SER A 82 -11.27 0.13 3.58
CA SER A 82 -10.13 -0.39 4.31
C SER A 82 -9.24 -1.26 3.42
N TRP A 83 -7.97 -1.41 3.80
CA TRP A 83 -7.05 -2.32 3.11
C TRP A 83 -7.49 -3.78 3.17
N ASP A 84 -8.08 -4.20 4.29
CA ASP A 84 -8.62 -5.57 4.41
C ASP A 84 -9.83 -5.76 3.46
N SER A 85 -10.68 -4.74 3.29
CA SER A 85 -11.74 -4.76 2.27
C SER A 85 -11.18 -4.87 0.86
N ARG A 86 -10.18 -4.05 0.51
CA ARG A 86 -9.55 -4.08 -0.81
C ARG A 86 -8.95 -5.44 -1.12
N TYR A 87 -8.14 -6.00 -0.20
CA TYR A 87 -7.56 -7.34 -0.37
C TYR A 87 -8.62 -8.42 -0.49
N LYS A 88 -9.71 -8.33 0.29
CA LYS A 88 -10.83 -9.27 0.17
C LYS A 88 -11.42 -9.23 -1.24
N TRP A 89 -11.68 -8.05 -1.80
CA TRP A 89 -12.23 -7.92 -3.14
C TRP A 89 -11.24 -8.37 -4.23
N ILE A 90 -9.99 -7.94 -4.14
CA ILE A 90 -8.90 -8.32 -5.05
C ILE A 90 -8.75 -9.85 -5.12
N SER A 91 -8.77 -10.54 -3.97
CA SER A 91 -8.68 -12.00 -3.92
C SER A 91 -9.98 -12.70 -4.31
N GLN A 92 -11.12 -12.32 -3.73
CA GLN A 92 -12.37 -13.09 -3.90
C GLN A 92 -13.07 -12.83 -5.24
N ALA A 93 -12.97 -11.62 -5.79
CA ALA A 93 -13.65 -11.27 -7.03
C ALA A 93 -12.75 -11.42 -8.27
N PHE A 94 -11.43 -11.31 -8.10
CA PHE A 94 -10.47 -11.29 -9.23
C PHE A 94 -9.35 -12.34 -9.12
N ASP A 95 -9.38 -13.19 -8.09
CA ASP A 95 -8.41 -14.26 -7.85
C ASP A 95 -6.94 -13.79 -7.70
N VAL A 96 -6.74 -12.50 -7.42
CA VAL A 96 -5.41 -11.92 -7.19
C VAL A 96 -5.01 -12.15 -5.73
N ASN A 97 -4.35 -13.27 -5.47
CA ASN A 97 -4.01 -13.72 -4.12
C ASN A 97 -2.63 -13.22 -3.66
N ILE A 98 -2.57 -11.98 -3.16
CA ILE A 98 -1.34 -11.37 -2.60
C ILE A 98 -1.32 -11.32 -1.06
N ALA A 99 -2.47 -11.60 -0.43
CA ALA A 99 -2.61 -11.54 1.01
C ALA A 99 -1.67 -12.56 1.68
N GLY A 100 -0.83 -12.09 2.61
CA GLY A 100 0.16 -12.93 3.29
C GLY A 100 1.54 -12.97 2.63
N ALA A 101 1.69 -12.51 1.39
CA ALA A 101 3.00 -12.33 0.79
C ALA A 101 3.82 -11.25 1.53
N LYS A 102 5.15 -11.40 1.57
CA LYS A 102 6.03 -10.50 2.31
C LYS A 102 5.85 -9.03 1.92
N PHE A 103 5.82 -8.71 0.63
CA PHE A 103 5.64 -7.34 0.15
C PHE A 103 4.30 -6.73 0.61
N ALA A 104 3.22 -7.52 0.65
CA ALA A 104 1.91 -7.08 1.12
C ALA A 104 1.88 -6.86 2.64
N GLN A 105 2.61 -7.68 3.41
CA GLN A 105 2.77 -7.50 4.86
C GLN A 105 3.60 -6.24 5.18
N ASP A 106 4.72 -6.05 4.49
CA ASP A 106 5.58 -4.87 4.64
C ASP A 106 4.81 -3.59 4.27
N PHE A 107 4.02 -3.63 3.21
CA PHE A 107 3.18 -2.51 2.81
C PHE A 107 2.05 -2.23 3.82
N LYS A 108 1.40 -3.28 4.38
CA LYS A 108 0.43 -3.09 5.46
C LYS A 108 1.05 -2.40 6.68
N LEU A 109 2.30 -2.75 7.01
CA LEU A 109 3.05 -2.07 8.07
C LEU A 109 3.29 -0.58 7.77
N LEU A 110 3.56 -0.24 6.51
CA LEU A 110 3.67 1.16 6.06
C LEU A 110 2.34 1.92 6.20
N ILE A 111 1.21 1.28 5.89
CA ILE A 111 -0.12 1.87 6.13
C ILE A 111 -0.34 2.17 7.62
N GLU A 112 0.07 1.27 8.50
CA GLU A 112 0.00 1.51 9.95
C GLU A 112 0.85 2.70 10.39
N LEU A 113 2.04 2.86 9.80
CA LEU A 113 2.90 4.03 10.04
C LEU A 113 2.25 5.32 9.55
N ARG A 114 1.71 5.31 8.32
CA ARG A 114 0.95 6.44 7.75
C ARG A 114 -0.22 6.82 8.66
N ASN A 115 -0.96 5.84 9.18
CA ASN A 115 -2.08 6.11 10.10
C ASN A 115 -1.61 6.72 11.43
N ALA A 116 -0.47 6.29 11.96
CA ALA A 116 0.13 6.89 13.14
C ALA A 116 0.57 8.35 12.91
N ILE A 117 1.12 8.66 11.72
CA ILE A 117 1.48 10.03 11.34
C ILE A 117 0.22 10.91 11.22
N VAL A 118 -0.76 10.47 10.41
CA VAL A 118 -1.95 11.28 10.08
C VAL A 118 -2.90 11.44 11.26
N HIS A 119 -3.14 10.36 12.02
CA HIS A 119 -4.16 10.34 13.07
C HIS A 119 -3.59 10.35 14.49
N GLY A 120 -2.34 9.91 14.66
CA GLY A 120 -1.66 9.88 15.96
C GLY A 120 -0.72 11.07 16.19
N GLY A 121 -0.50 11.94 15.20
CA GLY A 121 0.45 13.05 15.30
C GLY A 121 1.89 12.57 15.50
N GLY A 122 2.26 11.45 14.85
CA GLY A 122 3.57 10.81 15.04
C GLY A 122 3.62 9.87 16.26
N ARG A 123 2.47 9.50 16.82
CA ARG A 123 2.37 8.52 17.91
C ARG A 123 1.58 7.29 17.48
N LEU A 124 1.82 6.18 18.14
CA LEU A 124 0.95 5.01 18.03
C LEU A 124 -0.48 5.39 18.42
N THR A 125 -1.44 5.04 17.57
CA THR A 125 -2.86 5.32 17.79
C THR A 125 -3.44 4.44 18.90
N ALA A 126 -4.56 4.86 19.49
CA ALA A 126 -5.26 4.07 20.51
C ALA A 126 -5.65 2.66 20.00
N MET A 127 -6.00 2.55 18.71
CA MET A 127 -6.31 1.28 18.07
C MET A 127 -5.08 0.35 18.01
N GLN A 128 -3.90 0.91 17.73
CA GLN A 128 -2.64 0.16 17.67
C GLN A 128 -2.14 -0.28 19.04
N THR A 129 -2.45 0.48 20.10
CA THR A 129 -2.05 0.16 21.48
C THR A 129 -3.05 -0.72 22.22
N ALA A 130 -4.24 -0.96 21.66
CA ALA A 130 -5.32 -1.70 22.30
C ALA A 130 -4.98 -3.16 22.63
N LYS A 131 -4.05 -3.79 21.90
CA LYS A 131 -3.65 -5.19 22.09
C LYS A 131 -2.13 -5.30 22.16
N ILE A 132 -1.61 -5.54 23.37
CA ILE A 132 -0.15 -5.57 23.66
C ILE A 132 0.64 -6.47 22.69
N PRO A 133 0.24 -7.72 22.39
CA PRO A 133 1.00 -8.55 21.46
C PRO A 133 1.04 -8.00 20.03
N GLN A 134 -0.03 -7.34 19.58
CA GLN A 134 -0.11 -6.73 18.26
C GLN A 134 0.74 -5.45 18.21
N MET A 135 0.70 -4.65 19.28
CA MET A 135 1.54 -3.47 19.43
C MET A 135 3.03 -3.85 19.39
N MET A 136 3.45 -4.91 20.09
CA MET A 136 4.86 -5.33 20.09
C MET A 136 5.32 -5.79 18.70
N LYS A 137 4.50 -6.56 17.98
CA LYS A 137 4.77 -6.95 16.59
C LYS A 137 4.85 -5.73 15.67
N LEU A 138 3.97 -4.75 15.87
CA LEU A 138 3.94 -3.52 15.10
C LEU A 138 5.24 -2.72 15.31
N LYS A 139 5.67 -2.57 16.56
CA LYS A 139 6.91 -1.87 16.91
C LYS A 139 8.13 -2.53 16.30
N ASP A 140 8.26 -3.85 16.45
CA ASP A 140 9.35 -4.63 15.88
C ASP A 140 9.39 -4.52 14.36
N GLY A 141 8.22 -4.64 13.72
CA GLY A 141 8.08 -4.44 12.28
C GLY A 141 8.55 -3.05 11.85
N MET A 142 8.01 -1.99 12.45
CA MET A 142 8.32 -0.60 12.10
C MET A 142 9.81 -0.29 12.26
N SER A 143 10.44 -0.78 13.32
CA SER A 143 11.88 -0.59 13.53
C SER A 143 12.73 -1.37 12.51
N ARG A 144 12.40 -2.64 12.27
CA ARG A 144 13.20 -3.52 11.41
C ARG A 144 13.03 -3.24 9.92
N ILE A 145 11.81 -2.96 9.47
CA ILE A 145 11.46 -2.83 8.05
C ILE A 145 11.46 -1.37 7.62
N LEU A 146 10.90 -0.48 8.45
CA LEU A 146 10.72 0.94 8.13
C LEU A 146 11.74 1.84 8.82
N HIS A 147 12.70 1.28 9.57
CA HIS A 147 13.72 2.05 10.30
C HIS A 147 13.15 3.16 11.19
N ALA A 148 11.92 3.02 11.67
CA ALA A 148 11.33 3.96 12.60
C ALA A 148 11.78 3.65 14.04
N GLU A 149 12.25 4.66 14.75
CA GLU A 149 12.61 4.53 16.16
C GLU A 149 11.36 4.79 17.01
N ILE A 150 11.09 3.93 18.00
CA ILE A 150 9.87 4.03 18.82
C ILE A 150 10.23 4.09 20.29
N HIS A 151 9.97 5.23 20.92
CA HIS A 151 10.18 5.43 22.36
C HIS A 151 8.83 5.60 23.05
N GLY A 152 8.43 4.62 23.85
CA GLY A 152 7.09 4.62 24.46
C GLY A 152 6.00 4.58 23.39
N HIS A 153 5.30 5.69 23.18
CA HIS A 153 4.28 5.85 22.14
C HIS A 153 4.72 6.75 20.98
N ASP A 154 5.84 7.46 21.13
CA ASP A 154 6.35 8.40 20.13
C ASP A 154 7.16 7.66 19.05
N ILE A 155 6.95 8.07 17.80
CA ILE A 155 7.64 7.54 16.62
C ILE A 155 8.57 8.62 16.08
N PHE A 156 9.85 8.29 15.99
CA PHE A 156 10.90 9.14 15.43
C PHE A 156 11.27 8.62 14.06
N LEU A 157 11.32 9.55 13.09
CA LEU A 157 11.53 9.26 11.69
C LEU A 157 12.72 10.06 11.18
N ASP A 158 13.61 9.39 10.47
CA ASP A 158 14.74 10.00 9.79
C ASP A 158 14.72 9.66 8.29
N GLN A 159 15.75 10.08 7.56
CA GLN A 159 15.83 9.82 6.12
C GLN A 159 15.85 8.32 5.77
N ARG A 160 16.36 7.45 6.67
CA ARG A 160 16.35 5.99 6.45
C ARG A 160 14.91 5.47 6.45
N ALA A 161 14.03 6.04 7.26
CA ALA A 161 12.62 5.68 7.27
C ALA A 161 11.90 6.09 5.98
N ALA A 162 12.16 7.30 5.46
CA ALA A 162 11.63 7.72 4.17
C ALA A 162 12.10 6.79 3.03
N ASN A 163 13.40 6.44 3.01
CA ASN A 163 13.98 5.55 2.01
C ASN A 163 13.37 4.13 2.08
N ALA A 164 13.18 3.61 3.29
CA ALA A 164 12.54 2.32 3.50
C ALA A 164 11.07 2.33 3.06
N ALA A 165 10.30 3.35 3.42
CA ALA A 165 8.91 3.51 2.99
C ALA A 165 8.78 3.56 1.46
N ALA A 166 9.62 4.36 0.79
CA ALA A 166 9.65 4.42 -0.67
C ALA A 166 9.98 3.05 -1.30
N LYS A 167 10.95 2.33 -0.73
CA LYS A 167 11.29 0.97 -1.18
C LYS A 167 10.09 0.02 -1.05
N VAL A 168 9.43 0.01 0.11
CA VAL A 168 8.25 -0.82 0.37
C VAL A 168 7.12 -0.52 -0.61
N CYS A 169 6.82 0.76 -0.89
CA CYS A 169 5.82 1.12 -1.89
C CYS A 169 6.18 0.60 -3.29
N ARG A 170 7.43 0.82 -3.74
CA ARG A 170 7.86 0.35 -5.07
C ARG A 170 7.77 -1.17 -5.20
N GLU A 171 8.27 -1.89 -4.21
CA GLU A 171 8.23 -3.35 -4.20
C GLU A 171 6.79 -3.86 -4.20
N TYR A 172 5.92 -3.23 -3.41
CA TYR A 172 4.50 -3.55 -3.42
C TYR A 172 3.86 -3.33 -4.79
N ILE A 173 4.07 -2.17 -5.43
CA ILE A 173 3.51 -1.85 -6.76
C ILE A 173 3.97 -2.86 -7.81
N ILE A 174 5.27 -3.15 -7.87
CA ILE A 174 5.83 -4.09 -8.85
C ILE A 174 5.20 -5.47 -8.68
N GLN A 175 5.13 -5.98 -7.45
CA GLN A 175 4.62 -7.31 -7.17
C GLN A 175 3.10 -7.38 -7.33
N PHE A 176 2.38 -6.30 -7.00
CA PHE A 176 0.95 -6.17 -7.24
C PHE A 176 0.63 -6.21 -8.73
N ASP A 177 1.27 -5.35 -9.53
CA ASP A 177 1.07 -5.33 -10.99
C ASP A 177 1.45 -6.66 -11.63
N THR A 178 2.56 -7.27 -11.21
CA THR A 178 2.96 -8.59 -11.68
C THR A 178 1.86 -9.63 -11.40
N ALA A 179 1.29 -9.64 -10.19
CA ALA A 179 0.22 -10.56 -9.83
C ALA A 179 -1.03 -10.33 -10.68
N VAL A 180 -1.45 -9.06 -10.86
CA VAL A 180 -2.64 -8.72 -11.64
C VAL A 180 -2.44 -9.07 -13.13
N ILE A 181 -1.33 -8.67 -13.74
CA ILE A 181 -1.04 -8.90 -15.17
C ILE A 181 -0.88 -10.39 -15.46
N SER A 182 -0.35 -11.18 -14.53
CA SER A 182 -0.24 -12.64 -14.70
C SER A 182 -1.60 -13.33 -14.91
N LEU A 183 -2.64 -12.81 -14.27
CA LEU A 183 -4.02 -13.29 -14.37
C LEU A 183 -4.79 -12.60 -15.50
N HIS A 184 -4.51 -11.33 -15.73
CA HIS A 184 -5.17 -10.47 -16.71
C HIS A 184 -4.14 -9.91 -17.70
N LYS A 185 -3.73 -10.71 -18.69
CA LYS A 185 -2.58 -10.41 -19.58
C LYS A 185 -2.65 -9.08 -20.35
N SER A 186 -3.84 -8.54 -20.59
CA SER A 186 -4.06 -7.27 -21.28
C SER A 186 -4.42 -6.13 -20.31
N PHE A 187 -4.18 -6.32 -19.02
CA PHE A 187 -4.51 -5.35 -17.99
C PHE A 187 -3.52 -4.19 -18.01
N ASP A 188 -4.05 -2.99 -18.19
CA ASP A 188 -3.31 -1.74 -18.06
C ASP A 188 -4.26 -0.65 -17.54
N VAL A 189 -3.69 0.28 -16.76
CA VAL A 189 -4.39 1.28 -15.94
C VAL A 189 -3.65 2.59 -15.98
#